data_AF-W0FM53-F1
#
_entry.id   AF-W0FM53-F1
#
_cell.length_a   1.000
_cell.length_b   1.000
_cell.length_c   1.000
_cell.angle_alpha   90.00
_cell.angle_beta   90.00
_cell.angle_gamma   90.00
#
_symmetry.space_group_name_H-M   'P 1'
#
loop_
_entity.id
_entity.type
_entity.pdbx_description
1 polymer ?
#
loop_
_entity_poly.entity_id
_entity_poly.type
_entity_poly.pdbx_seq_one_letter_code
_entity_poly.pdbx_strand_id
1 'polypeptide(L)' 'MAQVIVKSIFRDKHTGKIHKPGEKLNLKQDRIDEILSAGDFIEKTAKASKNDKAASK' A
#
# COMPACT_ATOMS: atom_id res chain seq x y z
N MET A 1 0.24 -9.48 -10.74
CA MET A 1 0.08 -9.02 -9.34
C MET A 1 0.91 -7.77 -9.21
N ALA A 2 0.39 -6.73 -8.55
CA ALA A 2 1.05 -5.43 -8.44
C ALA A 2 1.42 -5.16 -6.99
N GLN A 3 2.62 -4.65 -6.79
CA GLN A 3 3.10 -4.25 -5.47
C GLN A 3 2.57 -2.85 -5.16
N VAL A 4 2.12 -2.65 -3.93
CA VAL A 4 1.67 -1.35 -3.42
C VAL A 4 2.31 -1.10 -2.07
N ILE A 5 2.50 0.17 -1.74
CA ILE A 5 2.99 0.60 -0.43
C ILE A 5 1.84 1.25 0.31
N VAL A 6 1.66 0.85 1.55
CA VAL A 6 0.66 1.46 2.43
C VAL A 6 1.14 2.85 2.82
N LYS A 7 0.33 3.88 2.58
CA LYS A 7 0.62 5.27 2.94
C LYS A 7 0.05 5.64 4.31
N SER A 8 -1.07 5.04 4.69
CA SER A 8 -1.74 5.33 5.97
C SER A 8 -2.28 4.06 6.59
N ILE A 9 -2.47 4.06 7.91
CA ILE A 9 -3.02 2.89 8.61
C ILE A 9 -4.45 2.67 8.13
N PHE A 10 -4.73 1.49 7.59
CA PHE A 10 -6.09 1.11 7.20
C PHE A 10 -6.38 -0.33 7.59
N ARG A 11 -7.66 -0.61 7.82
CA ARG A 11 -8.14 -1.97 8.09
C ARG A 11 -8.68 -2.55 6.79
N ASP A 12 -8.05 -3.60 6.31
CA ASP A 12 -8.55 -4.35 5.15
C ASP A 12 -9.82 -5.10 5.55
N LYS A 13 -10.93 -4.75 4.90
CA LYS A 13 -12.25 -5.32 5.21
C LYS A 13 -12.36 -6.81 4.86
N HIS A 14 -11.57 -7.30 3.91
CA HIS A 14 -11.65 -8.68 3.43
C HIS A 14 -10.86 -9.66 4.30
N THR A 15 -9.71 -9.24 4.84
CA THR A 15 -8.83 -10.05 5.67
C THR A 15 -8.97 -9.72 7.15
N GLY A 16 -9.57 -8.58 7.49
CA GLY A 16 -9.65 -8.04 8.84
C GLY A 16 -8.32 -7.50 9.38
N LYS A 17 -7.24 -7.53 8.57
CA LYS A 17 -5.91 -7.10 8.98
C LYS A 17 -5.77 -5.59 8.98
N ILE A 18 -5.00 -5.08 9.93
CA ILE A 18 -4.62 -3.67 10.00
C ILE A 18 -3.26 -3.54 9.35
N HIS A 19 -3.22 -2.81 8.24
CA HIS A 19 -2.00 -2.51 7.50
C HIS A 19 -1.43 -1.20 7.99
N LYS A 20 -0.10 -1.14 8.15
CA LYS A 20 0.63 0.04 8.64
C LYS A 20 1.34 0.75 7.50
N PRO A 21 1.53 2.08 7.59
CA PRO A 21 2.29 2.85 6.61
C PRO A 21 3.72 2.30 6.45
N GLY A 22 4.20 2.25 5.21
CA GLY A 22 5.49 1.65 4.85
C GLY A 22 5.44 0.16 4.56
N GLU A 23 4.33 -0.52 4.84
CA GLU A 23 4.16 -1.94 4.52
C GLU A 23 4.01 -2.16 3.01
N LYS A 24 4.69 -3.18 2.49
CA LYS A 24 4.62 -3.55 1.06
C LYS A 24 3.63 -4.69 0.89
N LEU A 25 2.51 -4.42 0.23
CA LEU A 25 1.50 -5.41 -0.07
C LEU A 25 1.59 -5.83 -1.53
N ASN A 26 1.39 -7.11 -1.80
CA ASN A 26 1.30 -7.63 -3.15
C ASN A 26 -0.14 -8.03 -3.41
N LEU A 27 -0.88 -7.16 -4.11
CA LEU A 27 -2.31 -7.30 -4.32
C LEU A 27 -2.62 -7.44 -5.82
N LYS A 28 -3.83 -7.92 -6.11
CA LYS A 28 -4.36 -7.89 -7.49
C LYS A 28 -4.82 -6.47 -7.82
N GLN A 29 -4.79 -6.14 -9.11
CA GLN A 29 -5.19 -4.81 -9.60
C GLN A 29 -6.58 -4.40 -9.12
N ASP A 30 -7.52 -5.34 -9.16
CA ASP A 30 -8.90 -5.20 -8.67
C ASP A 30 -8.96 -4.72 -7.21
N ARG A 31 -8.26 -5.41 -6.31
CA ARG A 31 -8.13 -5.04 -4.89
C ARG A 31 -7.51 -3.66 -4.68
N ILE A 32 -6.51 -3.33 -5.50
CA ILE A 32 -5.83 -2.05 -5.40
C ILE A 32 -6.79 -0.92 -5.78
N ASP A 33 -7.59 -1.13 -6.81
CA ASP A 33 -8.60 -0.19 -7.26
C ASP A 33 -9.70 0.01 -6.20
N GLU A 34 -10.17 -1.08 -5.57
CA GLU A 34 -11.10 -1.02 -4.45
C GLU A 34 -10.55 -0.19 -3.28
N ILE A 35 -9.30 -0.43 -2.88
CA ILE A 35 -8.69 0.27 -1.75
C ILE A 35 -8.49 1.75 -2.09
N LEU A 36 -8.02 2.06 -3.31
CA LEU A 36 -7.88 3.44 -3.80
C LEU A 36 -9.23 4.16 -3.92
N SER A 37 -10.27 3.44 -4.34
CA SER A 37 -11.64 3.97 -4.44
C SER A 37 -12.23 4.27 -3.06
N ALA A 38 -11.90 3.47 -2.05
CA ALA A 38 -12.25 3.76 -0.66
C ALA A 38 -11.46 4.95 -0.07
N GLY A 39 -10.28 5.25 -0.62
CA GLY A 39 -9.44 6.40 -0.25
C GLY A 39 -7.96 6.19 -0.59
N ASP A 40 -7.16 7.26 -0.45
CA ASP A 40 -5.71 7.27 -0.72
C ASP A 40 -4.88 6.55 0.37
N PHE A 41 -5.22 5.30 0.69
CA PHE A 41 -4.56 4.50 1.73
C PHE A 41 -3.29 3.78 1.26
N ILE A 42 -3.21 3.48 -0.03
CA ILE A 42 -2.11 2.75 -0.67
C ILE A 42 -1.63 3.49 -1.92
N GLU A 43 -0.36 3.31 -2.27
CA GLU A 43 0.22 3.86 -3.47
C GLU A 43 0.70 2.73 -4.38
N LYS A 44 0.29 2.77 -5.67
CA LYS A 44 0.80 1.88 -6.70
C LYS A 44 2.27 2.18 -6.92
N THR A 45 3.16 1.31 -6.44
CA THR A 45 4.58 1.43 -6.79
C THR A 45 4.72 0.99 -8.24
N ALA A 46 4.88 1.97 -9.15
CA ALA A 46 5.09 1.69 -10.56
C ALA A 46 6.45 1.02 -10.81
N LYS A 47 7.37 1.07 -9.83
CA LYS A 47 8.67 0.40 -9.84
C LYS A 47 9.21 0.28 -8.42
N ALA A 48 9.97 -0.78 -8.16
CA ALA A 48 11.11 -0.73 -7.26
C ALA A 48 12.16 0.30 -7.75
N SER A 49 11.78 1.57 -7.88
CA SER A 49 12.68 2.65 -8.29
C SER A 49 12.53 3.80 -7.32
N LYS A 50 13.52 3.86 -6.42
CA LYS A 50 13.99 5.03 -5.69
C LYS A 50 12.92 5.73 -4.85
N ASN A 51 12.88 5.41 -3.56
CA ASN A 51 13.29 6.36 -2.52
C ASN A 51 13.24 5.70 -1.13
N ASP A 52 14.17 4.79 -0.85
CA ASP A 52 14.52 4.45 0.55
C ASP A 52 15.64 5.41 0.96
N LYS A 53 15.27 6.66 1.21
CA LYS A 53 16.15 7.65 1.84
C LYS A 53 15.33 8.69 2.58
N ALA A 54 14.85 8.34 3.77
CA ALA A 54 14.70 9.31 4.86
C ALA A 54 14.49 8.59 6.20
N ALA A 55 15.30 9.01 7.19
CA ALA A 55 15.33 8.63 8.61
C ALA A 55 15.93 7.23 8.89
N SER A 56 17.08 7.10 9.55
CA SER A 56 17.51 7.80 10.77
C SER A 56 19.06 7.86 10.78
N LYS A 57 19.65 9.06 10.68
CA LYS A 57 20.34 9.81 11.75
C LYS A 57 21.51 9.07 12.40
#